data_AF-A0A538CIP8-F1
#
_entry.id   AF-A0A538CIP8-F1
#
_cell.length_a   1.000
_cell.length_b   1.000
_cell.length_c   1.000
_cell.angle_alpha   90.00
_cell.angle_beta   90.00
_cell.angle_gamma   90.00
#
_symmetry.space_group_name_H-M   'P 1'
#
loop_
_entity.id
_entity.type
_entity.pdbx_description
1 polymer ?
#
loop_
_entity_poly.entity_id
_entity_poly.type
_entity_poly.pdbx_seq_one_letter_code
_entity_poly.pdbx_strand_id
1 'polypeptide(L)'
;MFVDVTAATVCTPGFSASVRNVPASEKRAVYAEYGTRKHRRGQYEADHLISLELGGSNAIANLWPEAARPRPGFHEKDSLENSLHAEVCGGSMTLADAQRVIATDWLTAYKMVHP
;
A
#
# COMPACT_ATOMS: atom_id res chain seq x y z
N MET A 1 15.38 -2.48 -0.65
CA MET A 1 15.70 -2.16 -2.06
C MET A 1 14.47 -2.55 -2.86
N PHE A 2 13.69 -1.56 -3.28
CA PHE A 2 12.53 -1.83 -4.13
C PHE A 2 13.06 -2.28 -5.49
N VAL A 3 12.50 -3.36 -6.03
CA VAL A 3 12.78 -3.82 -7.40
C VAL A 3 12.66 -2.63 -8.37
N ASP A 4 13.49 -2.59 -9.41
CA ASP A 4 13.42 -1.59 -10.49
C ASP A 4 12.10 -1.72 -11.27
N VAL A 5 11.00 -1.30 -10.65
CA VAL A 5 9.66 -1.27 -11.24
C VAL A 5 9.47 0.10 -11.88
N THR A 6 9.02 0.10 -13.13
CA THR A 6 8.75 1.33 -13.88
C THR A 6 7.26 1.67 -13.88
N ALA A 7 6.92 2.93 -14.24
CA ALA A 7 5.54 3.33 -14.49
C ALA A 7 4.85 2.40 -15.51
N ALA A 8 5.52 2.05 -16.61
CA ALA A 8 4.99 1.12 -17.60
C ALA A 8 4.70 -0.28 -17.02
N THR A 9 5.54 -0.75 -16.10
CA THR A 9 5.35 -2.03 -15.42
C THR A 9 4.10 -1.99 -14.52
N VAL A 10 3.96 -0.98 -13.66
CA VAL A 10 2.81 -0.89 -12.75
C VAL A 10 1.48 -0.63 -13.47
N CYS A 11 1.54 0.00 -14.63
CA CYS A 11 0.36 0.27 -15.46
C CYS A 11 -0.02 -0.90 -16.37
N THR A 12 0.72 -2.01 -16.33
CA THR A 12 0.33 -3.23 -17.04
C THR A 12 -0.87 -3.86 -16.33
N PRO A 13 -2.00 -4.10 -17.02
CA PRO A 13 -3.17 -4.73 -16.42
C PRO A 13 -2.82 -6.04 -15.70
N GLY A 14 -3.23 -6.17 -14.45
CA GLY A 14 -2.99 -7.36 -13.63
C GLY A 14 -1.60 -7.44 -12.97
N PHE A 15 -0.72 -6.45 -13.13
CA PHE A 15 0.61 -6.42 -12.52
C PHE A 15 0.54 -6.65 -11.00
N SER A 16 -0.19 -5.82 -10.26
CA SER A 16 -0.27 -5.91 -8.79
C SER A 16 -0.80 -7.26 -8.32
N ALA A 17 -1.78 -7.83 -9.04
CA ALA A 17 -2.31 -9.17 -8.76
C ALA A 17 -1.25 -10.27 -8.99
N SER A 18 -0.46 -10.16 -10.05
CA SER A 18 0.60 -11.14 -10.39
C SER A 18 1.74 -11.19 -9.37
N VAL A 19 1.99 -10.09 -8.65
CA VAL A 19 3.07 -9.99 -7.65
C VAL A 19 2.55 -10.06 -6.22
N ARG A 20 1.25 -10.20 -6.00
CA ARG A 20 0.65 -10.27 -4.67
C ARG A 20 0.89 -11.64 -4.03
N ASN A 21 1.92 -11.73 -3.21
CA ASN A 21 2.24 -12.94 -2.45
C ASN A 21 2.81 -12.60 -1.07
N VAL A 22 1.94 -12.61 -0.07
CA VAL A 22 2.33 -12.51 1.35
C VAL A 22 1.73 -13.71 2.09
N PRO A 23 2.51 -14.78 2.32
CA PRO A 23 2.09 -15.95 3.07
C PRO A 23 1.47 -15.61 4.43
N ALA A 24 0.53 -16.44 4.89
CA ALA A 24 -0.10 -16.23 6.19
C ALA A 24 0.91 -16.22 7.36
N SER A 25 2.05 -16.91 7.23
CA SER A 25 3.15 -16.86 8.18
C SER A 25 3.80 -15.48 8.26
N GLU A 26 4.01 -14.80 7.12
CA GLU A 26 4.55 -13.44 7.08
C GLU A 26 3.56 -12.44 7.65
N LYS A 27 2.27 -12.55 7.29
CA LYS A 27 1.22 -11.70 7.90
C LYS A 27 1.22 -11.81 9.43
N ARG A 28 1.36 -13.04 9.95
CA ARG A 28 1.47 -13.26 11.40
C ARG A 28 2.76 -12.69 11.99
N ALA A 29 3.88 -12.75 11.27
CA ALA A 29 5.15 -12.16 11.71
C ALA A 29 5.04 -10.64 11.82
N VAL A 30 4.46 -9.98 10.81
CA VAL A 30 4.16 -8.54 10.82
C VAL A 30 3.29 -8.19 12.02
N TYR A 31 2.15 -8.87 12.23
CA TYR A 31 1.32 -8.60 13.42
C TYR A 31 2.05 -8.84 14.75
N ALA A 32 2.96 -9.80 14.80
CA ALA A 32 3.73 -10.09 16.01
C ALA A 32 4.77 -9.01 16.33
N GLU A 33 5.41 -8.45 15.30
CA GLU A 33 6.41 -7.37 15.41
C GLU A 33 5.80 -6.09 16.01
N TYR A 34 4.56 -5.77 15.63
CA TYR A 34 3.83 -4.58 16.09
C TYR A 34 2.94 -4.82 17.32
N GLY A 35 3.01 -6.01 17.93
CA GLY A 35 2.22 -6.34 19.12
C GLY A 35 0.72 -6.57 18.89
N THR A 36 0.26 -6.63 17.64
CA THR A 36 -1.15 -6.83 17.24
C THR A 36 -1.55 -8.30 17.14
N ARG A 37 -0.95 -9.20 17.93
CA ARG A 37 -1.17 -10.66 17.86
C ARG A 37 -2.62 -11.10 18.08
N LYS A 38 -3.40 -10.32 18.82
CA LYS A 38 -4.82 -10.58 19.11
C LYS A 38 -5.67 -9.45 18.54
N HIS A 39 -6.40 -9.74 17.48
CA HIS A 39 -7.38 -8.83 16.88
C HIS A 39 -8.52 -9.64 16.27
N ARG A 40 -9.67 -8.99 16.06
CA ARG A 40 -10.79 -9.60 15.33
C ARG A 40 -10.53 -9.50 13.83
N ARG A 41 -11.08 -10.44 13.06
CA ARG A 41 -11.06 -10.36 11.59
C ARG A 41 -11.62 -9.01 11.14
N GLY A 42 -10.89 -8.32 10.26
CA GLY A 42 -11.27 -7.00 9.74
C GLY A 42 -10.95 -5.81 10.66
N GLN A 43 -10.23 -5.99 11.76
CA GLN A 43 -9.68 -4.86 12.54
C GLN A 43 -8.38 -4.32 11.95
N TYR A 44 -7.55 -5.22 11.41
CA TYR A 44 -6.28 -4.90 10.79
C TYR A 44 -6.07 -5.71 9.53
N GLU A 45 -5.31 -5.15 8.59
CA GLU A 45 -4.73 -5.86 7.46
C GLU A 45 -3.20 -5.74 7.51
N ALA A 46 -2.49 -6.81 7.13
CA ALA A 46 -1.04 -6.74 6.92
C ALA A 46 -0.86 -6.13 5.53
N ASP A 47 -0.69 -4.82 5.51
CA ASP A 47 -0.79 -4.00 4.32
C ASP A 47 0.52 -3.31 3.97
N HIS A 48 0.64 -2.89 2.73
CA HIS A 48 1.87 -2.36 2.17
C HIS A 48 2.02 -0.87 2.47
N LEU A 49 3.22 -0.42 2.88
CA LEU A 49 3.54 1.01 3.04
C LEU A 49 3.50 1.73 1.69
N ILE A 50 4.16 1.15 0.69
CA ILE A 50 3.97 1.47 -0.72
C ILE A 50 3.19 0.32 -1.34
N SER A 51 2.01 0.61 -1.90
CA SER A 51 1.16 -0.38 -2.58
C SER A 51 1.91 -1.14 -3.68
N LEU A 52 1.54 -2.40 -3.92
CA LEU A 52 2.01 -3.14 -5.09
C LEU A 52 1.60 -2.45 -6.40
N GLU A 53 0.51 -1.69 -6.42
CA GLU A 53 0.09 -0.88 -7.56
C GLU A 53 1.04 0.30 -7.81
N LEU A 54 1.76 0.75 -6.79
CA LEU A 54 2.80 1.78 -6.90
C LEU A 54 4.21 1.16 -6.87
N GLY A 55 4.35 -0.12 -7.21
CA GLY A 55 5.66 -0.79 -7.30
C GLY A 55 6.29 -1.13 -5.96
N GLY A 56 5.49 -1.19 -4.89
CA GLY A 56 5.92 -1.71 -3.59
C GLY A 56 6.32 -3.18 -3.61
N SER A 57 6.79 -3.68 -2.48
CA SER A 57 7.29 -5.05 -2.35
C SER A 57 6.61 -5.83 -1.22
N ASN A 58 6.61 -7.16 -1.28
CA ASN A 58 6.13 -8.02 -0.19
C ASN A 58 7.12 -8.16 0.97
N ALA A 59 8.23 -7.42 0.96
CA ALA A 59 9.21 -7.47 2.05
C ALA A 59 8.57 -6.99 3.36
N ILE A 60 8.91 -7.62 4.48
CA ILE A 60 8.40 -7.25 5.82
C ILE A 60 8.61 -5.75 6.11
N ALA A 61 9.73 -5.17 5.67
CA ALA A 61 10.00 -3.74 5.83
C ALA A 61 9.02 -2.80 5.09
N ASN A 62 8.24 -3.33 4.15
CA ASN A 62 7.17 -2.62 3.46
C ASN A 62 5.79 -3.07 3.94
N LEU A 63 5.68 -3.87 5.02
CA LEU A 63 4.42 -4.37 5.55
C LEU A 63 4.19 -3.88 6.99
N TRP A 64 2.95 -3.54 7.31
CA TRP A 64 2.56 -3.13 8.65
C TRP A 64 1.08 -3.48 8.93
N PRO A 65 0.65 -3.56 10.21
CA PRO A 65 -0.75 -3.75 10.54
C PRO A 65 -1.51 -2.43 10.35
N GLU A 66 -2.23 -2.30 9.25
CA GLU A 66 -3.07 -1.14 8.98
C GLU A 66 -4.46 -1.32 9.57
N ALA A 67 -4.93 -0.33 10.34
CA ALA A 67 -6.19 -0.41 11.06
C ALA A 67 -7.40 -0.07 10.17
N ALA A 68 -8.53 -0.74 10.42
CA ALA A 68 -9.81 -0.37 9.79
C ALA A 68 -10.41 0.92 10.38
N ARG A 69 -10.05 1.24 11.64
CA ARG A 69 -10.59 2.33 12.43
C ARG A 69 -9.54 2.89 13.40
N PRO A 70 -9.63 4.16 13.81
CA PRO A 70 -10.56 5.19 13.30
C PRO A 70 -10.34 5.47 11.81
N ARG A 71 -11.31 6.10 11.15
CA ARG A 71 -11.15 6.51 9.76
C ARG A 71 -10.34 7.80 9.67
N PRO A 72 -9.53 8.01 8.62
CA PRO A 72 -9.25 7.08 7.51
C PRO A 72 -8.46 5.83 7.95
N GLY A 73 -8.84 4.65 7.47
CA GLY A 73 -8.16 3.36 7.66
C GLY A 73 -7.85 2.68 6.32
N PHE A 74 -7.58 1.36 6.32
CA PHE A 74 -7.09 0.66 5.11
C PHE A 74 -7.96 0.85 3.86
N HIS A 75 -9.30 0.90 3.99
CA HIS A 75 -10.18 1.16 2.84
C HIS A 75 -10.00 2.55 2.24
N GLU A 76 -9.74 3.55 3.07
CA GLU A 76 -9.46 4.89 2.61
C GLU A 76 -8.05 4.99 2.00
N LYS A 77 -7.07 4.27 2.56
CA LYS A 77 -5.76 4.13 1.92
C LYS A 77 -5.85 3.42 0.56
N ASP A 78 -6.64 2.35 0.43
CA ASP A 78 -6.91 1.70 -0.87
C ASP A 78 -7.43 2.71 -1.92
N SER A 79 -8.33 3.61 -1.51
CA SER A 79 -8.84 4.67 -2.40
C SER A 79 -7.74 5.63 -2.85
N LEU A 80 -6.86 6.05 -1.93
CA LEU A 80 -5.69 6.85 -2.27
C LEU A 80 -4.74 6.12 -3.22
N GLU A 81 -4.46 4.84 -2.96
CA GLU A 81 -3.60 4.00 -3.80
C GLU A 81 -4.11 3.95 -5.24
N ASN A 82 -5.41 3.71 -5.42
CA ASN A 82 -6.06 3.73 -6.73
C ASN A 82 -5.95 5.11 -7.42
N SER A 83 -6.18 6.20 -6.69
CA SER A 83 -6.03 7.56 -7.25
C SER A 83 -4.60 7.84 -7.71
N LEU A 84 -3.61 7.51 -6.88
CA LEU A 84 -2.20 7.72 -7.21
C LEU A 84 -1.78 6.83 -8.40
N HIS A 85 -2.26 5.59 -8.47
CA HIS A 85 -2.03 4.71 -9.62
C HIS A 85 -2.60 5.30 -10.90
N ALA A 86 -3.82 5.82 -10.85
CA ALA A 86 -4.46 6.47 -11.99
C ALA A 86 -3.68 7.71 -12.47
N GLU A 87 -3.19 8.56 -11.56
CA GLU A 87 -2.36 9.71 -11.93
C GLU A 87 -1.01 9.29 -12.53
N VAL A 88 -0.41 8.21 -12.04
CA VAL A 88 0.83 7.64 -12.61
C VAL A 88 0.57 7.10 -14.01
N CYS A 89 -0.49 6.31 -14.20
CA CYS A 89 -0.82 5.71 -15.49
C CYS A 89 -1.40 6.71 -16.49
N GLY A 90 -1.97 7.82 -16.01
CA GLY A 90 -2.36 8.98 -16.82
C GLY A 90 -1.19 9.90 -17.20
N GLY A 91 -0.02 9.74 -16.54
CA GLY A 91 1.17 10.55 -16.79
C GLY A 91 1.17 11.92 -16.10
N SER A 92 0.18 12.21 -15.26
CA SER A 92 0.09 13.45 -14.47
C SER A 92 1.05 13.46 -13.27
N MET A 93 1.46 12.28 -12.80
CA MET A 93 2.36 12.10 -11.66
C MET A 93 3.44 11.08 -11.99
N THR A 94 4.67 11.28 -11.49
CA THR A 94 5.71 10.25 -11.62
C THR A 94 5.50 9.14 -10.60
N LEU A 95 5.90 7.90 -10.94
CA LEU A 95 5.86 6.78 -9.99
C LEU A 95 6.62 7.09 -8.70
N ALA A 96 7.79 7.74 -8.82
CA ALA A 96 8.62 8.12 -7.68
C ALA A 96 7.92 9.14 -6.75
N ASP A 97 7.17 10.09 -7.31
CA ASP A 97 6.42 11.06 -6.52
C ASP A 97 5.24 10.40 -5.81
N ALA A 98 4.49 9.52 -6.49
CA ALA A 98 3.41 8.75 -5.87
C ALA A 98 3.92 7.91 -4.69
N GLN A 99 5.05 7.21 -4.88
CA GLN A 99 5.72 6.44 -3.83
C GLN A 99 6.15 7.32 -2.65
N ARG A 100 6.73 8.50 -2.92
CA ARG A 100 7.12 9.45 -1.86
C ARG A 100 5.91 9.96 -1.09
N VAL A 101 4.83 10.32 -1.77
CA VAL A 101 3.61 10.85 -1.16
C VAL A 101 3.02 9.83 -0.19
N ILE A 102 2.78 8.59 -0.63
CA ILE A 102 2.13 7.58 0.20
C ILE A 102 3.03 7.11 1.36
N ALA A 103 4.34 6.98 1.13
CA ALA A 103 5.26 6.52 2.17
C ALA A 103 5.55 7.58 3.25
N THR A 104 5.36 8.86 2.95
CA THR A 104 5.66 9.96 3.89
C THR A 104 4.49 10.21 4.84
N ASP A 105 3.30 10.47 4.29
CA ASP A 105 2.10 10.75 5.08
C ASP A 105 0.85 10.52 4.21
N TRP A 106 0.45 9.25 4.10
CA TRP A 106 -0.73 8.87 3.33
C TRP A 106 -2.02 9.48 3.89
N LEU A 107 -2.10 9.80 5.19
CA LEU A 107 -3.31 10.40 5.78
C LEU A 107 -3.51 11.83 5.30
N THR A 108 -2.43 12.61 5.26
CA THR A 108 -2.46 13.97 4.69
C THR A 108 -2.73 13.90 3.20
N ALA A 109 -2.08 12.99 2.47
CA ALA A 109 -2.32 12.80 1.04
C ALA A 109 -3.78 12.42 0.74
N TYR A 110 -4.36 11.50 1.51
CA TYR A 110 -5.76 11.09 1.37
C TYR A 110 -6.70 12.30 1.48
N LYS A 111 -6.52 13.14 2.49
CA LYS A 111 -7.34 14.35 2.70
C LYS A 111 -7.19 15.40 1.59
N MET A 112 -6.03 15.46 0.93
CA MET A 112 -5.81 16.38 -0.20
C MET A 112 -6.48 15.89 -1.47
N VAL A 113 -6.45 14.58 -1.72
CA VAL A 113 -7.04 13.96 -2.92
C VAL A 113 -8.55 13.74 -2.76
N HIS A 114 -9.02 13.48 -1.54
CA HIS A 114 -10.42 13.20 -1.18
C HIS A 114 -10.90 14.19 -0.11
N PRO A 115 -11.25 15.44 -0.50
CA PRO A 115 -11.72 16.47 0.43
C PRO A 115 -13.12 16.21 1.00
#